data_AF-A0AB34GQV5-F1
#
_entry.id   AF-A0AB34GQV5-F1
#
_cell.length_a   1.000
_cell.length_b   1.000
_cell.length_c   1.000
_cell.angle_alpha   90.00
_cell.angle_beta   90.00
_cell.angle_gamma   90.00
#
_symmetry.space_group_name_H-M   'P 1'
#
loop_
_entity.id
_entity.type
_entity.pdbx_description
1 polymer ?
#
loop_
_entity_poly.entity_id
_entity_poly.type
_entity_poly.pdbx_seq_one_letter_code
_entity_poly.pdbx_strand_id
1 'polypeptide(L)'
;MNAAVVKRTQEALGKVIRRPPLTEKLLNKPPFRYLHDIITEVIRTTGFMKGLYTDTEMKSDNVKDKDAKISFLQKAIDVVVMVSGEPLLAKPARIVAGHEPERTNELLQRIGKCCLNKVAPPPSWKLPAREG
;
A
#
# COMPACT_ATOMS: atom_id res chain seq x y z
N MET A 1 11.50 -14.76 6.17
CA MET A 1 10.15 -14.53 6.73
C MET A 1 9.39 -15.87 6.73
N ASN A 2 8.40 -16.06 7.60
CA ASN A 2 7.61 -17.31 7.68
C ASN A 2 6.68 -17.49 6.46
N ALA A 3 6.63 -18.69 5.88
CA ALA A 3 5.73 -19.06 4.76
C ALA A 3 4.24 -18.74 5.03
N ALA A 4 3.79 -18.84 6.29
CA ALA A 4 2.43 -18.48 6.68
C ALA A 4 2.12 -16.98 6.48
N VAL A 5 3.12 -16.10 6.54
CA VAL A 5 2.94 -14.66 6.26
C VAL A 5 2.77 -14.45 4.75
N VAL A 6 3.60 -15.11 3.94
CA VAL A 6 3.50 -15.06 2.46
C VAL A 6 2.12 -15.51 2.00
N LYS A 7 1.67 -16.68 2.49
CA LYS A 7 0.37 -17.25 2.12
C LYS A 7 -0.79 -16.31 2.48
N ARG A 8 -0.76 -15.72 3.67
CA ARG A 8 -1.77 -14.72 4.08
C ARG A 8 -1.80 -13.51 3.15
N THR A 9 -0.64 -13.01 2.73
CA THR A 9 -0.56 -11.90 1.77
C THR A 9 -1.12 -12.29 0.40
N GLN A 10 -0.79 -13.49 -0.09
CA GLN A 10 -1.33 -14.04 -1.34
C GLN A 10 -2.84 -14.18 -1.30
N GLU A 11 -3.40 -14.69 -0.20
CA GLU A 11 -4.85 -14.85 -0.05
C GLU A 11 -5.58 -13.51 0.09
N ALA A 12 -5.00 -12.55 0.82
CA ALA A 12 -5.58 -11.23 1.03
C ALA A 12 -5.64 -10.41 -0.27
N LEU A 13 -4.53 -10.36 -1.01
CA LEU A 13 -4.42 -9.56 -2.23
C LEU A 13 -4.83 -10.31 -3.50
N GLY A 14 -4.69 -11.63 -3.55
CA GLY A 14 -5.02 -12.43 -4.75
C GLY A 14 -6.52 -12.45 -5.09
N LYS A 15 -7.38 -12.07 -4.13
CA LYS A 15 -8.81 -11.84 -4.35
C LYS A 15 -9.10 -10.44 -4.93
N VAL A 16 -8.13 -9.54 -4.85
CA VAL A 16 -8.28 -8.11 -5.15
C VAL A 16 -7.59 -7.75 -6.47
N ILE A 17 -6.36 -8.23 -6.67
CA ILE A 17 -5.52 -7.92 -7.82
C ILE A 17 -5.04 -9.21 -8.50
N ARG A 18 -4.86 -9.15 -9.82
CA ARG A 18 -4.29 -10.28 -10.61
C ARG A 18 -2.82 -10.06 -10.98
N ARG A 19 -2.33 -8.83 -10.87
CA ARG A 19 -0.95 -8.42 -11.17
C ARG A 19 -0.53 -7.34 -10.17
N PRO A 20 0.77 -7.22 -9.83
CA PRO A 20 1.88 -8.11 -10.19
C PRO A 20 1.78 -9.51 -9.51
N PRO A 21 2.57 -10.51 -9.94
CA PRO A 21 2.48 -11.86 -9.36
C PRO A 21 2.96 -11.88 -7.90
N LEU A 22 2.11 -12.37 -7.00
CA LEU A 22 2.36 -12.43 -5.56
C LEU A 22 3.25 -13.62 -5.17
N THR A 23 4.47 -13.68 -5.69
CA THR A 23 5.39 -14.82 -5.45
C THR A 23 6.07 -14.70 -4.09
N GLU A 24 6.45 -15.86 -3.52
CA GLU A 24 7.22 -15.91 -2.27
C GLU A 24 8.53 -15.12 -2.35
N LYS A 25 9.24 -15.19 -3.49
CA LYS A 25 10.50 -14.47 -3.70
C LYS A 25 10.31 -12.96 -3.60
N LEU A 26 9.28 -12.41 -4.25
CA LEU A 26 8.98 -10.98 -4.22
C LEU A 26 8.47 -10.55 -2.84
N LEU A 27 7.65 -11.37 -2.17
CA LEU A 27 7.12 -11.04 -0.84
C LEU A 27 8.16 -11.15 0.27
N ASN A 28 9.21 -11.97 0.11
CA ASN A 28 10.34 -12.03 1.06
C ASN A 28 11.27 -10.82 0.96
N LYS A 29 11.39 -10.19 -0.22
CA LYS A 29 12.22 -9.00 -0.42
C LYS A 29 11.58 -8.06 -1.46
N PRO A 30 10.48 -7.37 -1.09
CA PRO A 30 9.71 -6.61 -2.05
C PRO A 30 10.45 -5.34 -2.47
N PRO A 31 10.84 -5.18 -3.74
CA PRO A 31 11.40 -3.92 -4.21
C PRO A 31 10.32 -2.83 -4.20
N PHE A 32 10.71 -1.57 -4.06
CA PHE A 32 9.76 -0.46 -4.01
C PHE A 32 8.79 -0.44 -5.21
N ARG A 33 9.31 -0.67 -6.43
CA ARG A 33 8.49 -0.72 -7.64
C ARG A 33 7.36 -1.76 -7.53
N TYR A 34 7.66 -2.93 -6.99
CA TYR A 34 6.67 -3.98 -6.80
C TYR A 34 5.58 -3.59 -5.79
N LEU A 35 5.95 -2.88 -4.71
CA LEU A 35 4.97 -2.35 -3.75
C LEU A 35 4.10 -1.26 -4.39
N HIS A 36 4.70 -0.39 -5.20
CA HIS A 36 3.99 0.66 -5.94
C HIS A 36 2.98 0.05 -6.92
N ASP A 37 3.40 -0.95 -7.70
CA ASP A 37 2.52 -1.66 -8.63
C ASP A 37 1.33 -2.30 -7.90
N ILE A 38 1.54 -2.93 -6.73
CA ILE A 38 0.45 -3.50 -5.92
C ILE A 38 -0.52 -2.41 -5.46
N ILE A 39 -0.01 -1.34 -4.85
CA ILE A 39 -0.85 -0.28 -4.25
C ILE A 39 -1.67 0.41 -5.34
N THR A 40 -1.05 0.75 -6.47
CA THR A 40 -1.74 1.39 -7.58
C THR A 40 -2.75 0.47 -8.25
N GLU A 41 -2.46 -0.83 -8.38
CA GLU A 41 -3.44 -1.79 -8.92
C GLU A 41 -4.64 -1.98 -7.98
N VAL A 42 -4.43 -1.99 -6.66
CA VAL A 42 -5.54 -2.01 -5.68
C VAL A 42 -6.43 -0.78 -5.86
N ILE A 43 -5.83 0.42 -5.99
CA ILE A 43 -6.57 1.66 -6.22
C ILE A 43 -7.40 1.58 -7.51
N ARG A 44 -6.80 1.11 -8.60
CA ARG A 44 -7.48 1.00 -9.91
C ARG A 44 -8.61 -0.02 -9.89
N THR A 45 -8.41 -1.15 -9.22
CA THR A 45 -9.36 -2.26 -9.24
C THR A 45 -10.53 -2.06 -8.28
N THR A 46 -10.28 -1.44 -7.12
CA THR A 46 -11.29 -1.33 -6.05
C THR A 46 -11.79 0.09 -5.80
N GLY A 47 -11.05 1.12 -6.23
CA GLY A 47 -11.30 2.50 -5.83
C GLY A 47 -10.89 2.81 -4.39
N PHE A 48 -10.40 1.84 -3.61
CA PHE A 48 -9.82 2.09 -2.29
C PHE A 48 -8.61 3.03 -2.42
N MET A 49 -8.51 4.06 -1.56
CA MET A 49 -7.49 5.12 -1.64
C MET A 49 -7.53 5.96 -2.94
N LYS A 50 -8.65 5.97 -3.68
CA LYS A 50 -8.80 6.87 -4.84
C LYS A 50 -8.68 8.34 -4.41
N GLY A 51 -7.80 9.08 -5.09
CA GLY A 51 -7.51 10.48 -4.79
C GLY A 51 -6.40 10.71 -3.76
N LEU A 52 -5.86 9.65 -3.15
CA LEU A 52 -4.74 9.74 -2.20
C LEU A 52 -3.44 10.21 -2.87
N TYR A 53 -3.20 9.73 -4.09
CA TYR A 53 -2.01 10.03 -4.88
C TYR A 53 -2.37 10.90 -6.08
N THR A 54 -1.46 11.81 -6.42
CA THR A 54 -1.53 12.59 -7.66
C THR A 54 -1.27 11.73 -8.89
N ASP A 55 -1.67 12.18 -10.07
CA ASP A 55 -1.39 11.48 -11.34
C ASP A 55 0.12 11.26 -11.59
N THR A 56 0.94 12.16 -11.04
CA THR A 56 2.40 12.04 -11.06
C THR A 56 2.85 10.87 -10.18
N GLU A 57 2.37 10.79 -8.94
CA GLU A 57 2.70 9.72 -7.99
C GLU A 57 2.15 8.35 -8.40
N MET A 58 1.06 8.31 -9.18
CA MET A 58 0.50 7.08 -9.74
C MET A 58 1.41 6.43 -10.81
N LYS A 59 2.48 7.10 -11.24
CA LYS A 59 3.50 6.57 -12.16
C LYS A 59 4.79 6.29 -11.39
N SER A 60 5.18 5.02 -11.28
CA SER A 60 6.36 4.61 -10.48
C SER A 60 7.64 5.33 -10.88
N ASP A 61 7.79 5.65 -12.17
CA ASP A 61 8.96 6.34 -12.71
C ASP A 61 9.11 7.78 -12.19
N ASN A 62 8.08 8.36 -11.58
CA ASN A 62 8.17 9.67 -10.95
C ASN A 62 8.48 9.62 -9.45
N VAL A 63 8.53 8.42 -8.85
CA VAL A 63 8.78 8.22 -7.41
C VAL A 63 10.15 7.56 -7.22
N LYS A 64 11.22 8.33 -7.46
CA LYS A 64 12.59 7.81 -7.51
C LYS A 64 13.36 8.00 -6.20
N ASP A 65 13.31 9.19 -5.65
CA ASP A 65 14.12 9.57 -4.50
C ASP A 65 13.62 8.95 -3.21
N LYS A 66 14.53 8.79 -2.25
CA LYS A 66 14.26 8.11 -0.97
C LYS A 66 13.07 8.76 -0.25
N ASP A 67 13.02 10.08 -0.18
CA ASP A 67 11.96 10.81 0.53
C ASP A 67 10.62 10.69 -0.18
N ALA A 68 10.60 10.69 -1.51
CA ALA A 68 9.39 10.46 -2.28
C ALA A 68 8.82 9.04 -2.04
N LYS A 69 9.69 8.02 -1.98
CA LYS A 69 9.30 6.65 -1.65
C LYS A 69 8.75 6.52 -0.23
N ILE A 70 9.39 7.19 0.73
CA ILE A 70 8.95 7.25 2.13
C ILE A 70 7.56 7.90 2.22
N SER A 71 7.39 9.07 1.59
CA SER A 71 6.11 9.79 1.57
C SER A 71 4.99 8.96 0.93
N PHE A 72 5.29 8.29 -0.20
CA PHE A 72 4.34 7.42 -0.87
C PHE A 72 3.81 6.30 0.05
N LEU A 73 4.70 5.62 0.77
CA LEU A 73 4.32 4.55 1.70
C LEU A 73 3.64 5.07 2.96
N GLN A 74 4.09 6.23 3.48
CA GLN A 74 3.48 6.84 4.67
C GLN A 74 2.00 7.15 4.42
N LYS A 75 1.67 7.75 3.26
CA LYS A 75 0.28 8.02 2.86
C LYS A 75 -0.60 6.76 2.89
N ALA A 76 -0.10 5.64 2.33
CA ALA A 76 -0.83 4.38 2.36
C ALA A 76 -1.02 3.85 3.79
N ILE A 77 0.04 3.89 4.61
CA ILE A 77 -0.02 3.43 6.01
C ILE A 77 -1.05 4.25 6.79
N ASP A 78 -1.04 5.58 6.67
CA ASP A 78 -1.94 6.47 7.39
C ASP A 78 -3.41 6.17 7.08
N VAL A 79 -3.75 6.03 5.78
CA VAL A 79 -5.12 5.69 5.38
C VAL A 79 -5.51 4.29 5.85
N VAL A 80 -4.60 3.32 5.76
CA VAL A 80 -4.88 1.96 6.19
C VAL A 80 -5.10 1.88 7.70
N VAL A 81 -4.30 2.57 8.51
CA VAL A 81 -4.48 2.66 9.97
C VAL A 81 -5.80 3.35 10.29
N MET A 82 -6.11 4.46 9.63
CA MET A 82 -7.36 5.19 9.81
C MET A 82 -8.59 4.34 9.50
N VAL A 83 -8.58 3.63 8.37
CA VAL A 83 -9.73 2.81 7.91
C VAL A 83 -9.88 1.52 8.72
N SER A 84 -8.77 0.92 9.14
CA SER A 84 -8.81 -0.31 9.94
C SER A 84 -9.01 -0.08 11.43
N GLY A 85 -8.72 1.12 11.94
CA GLY A 85 -8.70 1.41 13.38
C GLY A 85 -7.60 0.67 14.15
N GLU A 86 -6.67 0.00 13.46
CA GLU A 86 -5.66 -0.87 14.04
C GLU A 86 -4.26 -0.33 13.66
N PRO A 87 -3.35 -0.10 14.63
CA PRO A 87 -2.02 0.42 14.33
C PRO A 87 -1.20 -0.56 13.48
N LEU A 88 -0.26 -0.03 12.72
CA LEU A 88 0.74 -0.79 11.96
C LEU A 88 2.14 -0.48 12.46
N LEU A 89 2.98 -1.51 12.56
CA LEU A 89 4.38 -1.37 12.96
C LEU A 89 5.31 -1.12 11.76
N ALA A 90 4.78 -1.16 10.54
CA ALA A 90 5.52 -0.96 9.31
C ALA A 90 6.03 0.49 9.23
N LYS A 91 7.35 0.68 9.09
CA LYS A 91 7.98 1.99 8.97
C LYS A 91 8.43 2.23 7.53
N PRO A 92 7.97 3.30 6.83
CA PRO A 92 8.35 3.55 5.44
C PRO A 92 9.84 3.51 5.16
N ALA A 93 10.65 4.13 6.02
CA ALA A 93 12.11 4.16 5.86
C ALA A 93 12.74 2.76 5.92
N ARG A 94 12.18 1.85 6.73
CA ARG A 94 12.65 0.45 6.84
C ARG A 94 12.25 -0.35 5.61
N ILE A 95 11.03 -0.15 5.11
CA ILE A 95 10.55 -0.76 3.87
C ILE A 95 11.40 -0.33 2.67
N VAL A 96 11.67 0.98 2.52
CA VAL A 96 12.49 1.53 1.42
C VAL A 96 13.93 0.98 1.48
N ALA A 97 14.46 0.74 2.67
CA ALA A 97 15.76 0.10 2.87
C ALA A 97 15.75 -1.43 2.66
N GLY A 98 14.59 -2.04 2.40
CA GLY A 98 14.45 -3.49 2.21
C GLY A 98 14.54 -4.31 3.51
N HIS A 99 14.21 -3.69 4.65
CA HIS A 99 14.15 -4.34 5.96
C HIS A 99 12.70 -4.64 6.38
N GLU A 100 12.56 -5.53 7.37
CA GLU A 100 11.27 -5.87 7.99
C GLU A 100 10.20 -6.32 6.96
N PRO A 101 10.49 -7.31 6.09
CA PRO A 101 9.55 -7.77 5.07
C PRO A 101 8.25 -8.31 5.69
N GLU A 102 8.29 -8.85 6.90
CA GLU A 102 7.10 -9.26 7.66
C GLU A 102 6.15 -8.10 7.94
N ARG A 103 6.67 -6.92 8.29
CA ARG A 103 5.87 -5.70 8.52
C ARG A 103 5.34 -5.13 7.22
N THR A 104 6.13 -5.23 6.16
CA THR A 104 5.68 -4.88 4.80
C THR A 104 4.51 -5.76 4.38
N ASN A 105 4.58 -7.08 4.64
CA ASN A 105 3.50 -8.00 4.32
C ASN A 105 2.25 -7.76 5.18
N GLU A 106 2.41 -7.39 6.46
CA GLU A 106 1.31 -7.00 7.33
C GLU A 106 0.53 -5.79 6.77
N LEU A 107 1.24 -4.77 6.27
CA LEU A 107 0.63 -3.64 5.55
C LEU A 107 -0.15 -4.13 4.31
N LEU A 108 0.45 -4.98 3.47
CA LEU A 108 -0.19 -5.51 2.26
C LEU A 108 -1.46 -6.33 2.57
N GLN A 109 -1.42 -7.15 3.61
CA GLN A 109 -2.57 -7.92 4.09
C GLN A 109 -3.68 -6.99 4.57
N ARG A 110 -3.34 -5.93 5.30
CA ARG A 110 -4.31 -4.97 5.80
C ARG A 110 -4.96 -4.18 4.66
N ILE A 111 -4.19 -3.78 3.63
CA ILE A 111 -4.74 -3.17 2.41
C ILE A 111 -5.79 -4.08 1.78
N GLY A 112 -5.47 -5.37 1.58
CA GLY A 112 -6.41 -6.35 1.02
C GLY A 112 -7.69 -6.52 1.86
N LYS A 113 -7.57 -6.49 3.19
CA LYS A 113 -8.73 -6.54 4.10
C LYS A 113 -9.58 -5.26 4.00
N CYS A 114 -8.96 -4.09 4.00
CA CYS A 114 -9.65 -2.79 3.95
C CYS A 114 -10.41 -2.56 2.65
N CYS A 115 -9.93 -3.07 1.51
CA CYS A 115 -10.64 -2.88 0.24
C CYS A 115 -11.80 -3.85 0.01
N LEU A 116 -11.82 -5.00 0.69
CA LEU A 116 -12.92 -5.97 0.61
C LEU A 116 -14.08 -5.63 1.55
N ASN A 117 -13.76 -5.05 2.71
CA ASN A 117 -14.76 -4.42 3.55
C ASN A 117 -15.18 -3.12 2.85
N LYS A 118 -16.43 -3.06 2.33
CA LYS A 118 -17.01 -1.83 1.77
C LYS A 118 -17.15 -0.74 2.84
N VAL A 119 -16.05 -0.24 3.36
CA VAL A 119 -16.03 0.99 4.13
C VAL A 119 -16.18 2.08 3.09
N ALA A 120 -17.37 2.70 3.04
CA ALA A 120 -17.60 3.84 2.18
C ALA A 120 -16.46 4.86 2.39
N PRO A 121 -15.86 5.42 1.32
CA PRO A 121 -14.87 6.45 1.49
C PRO A 121 -15.47 7.57 2.36
N PRO A 122 -14.73 8.10 3.35
CA PRO A 122 -15.25 9.19 4.17
C PRO A 122 -15.68 10.33 3.23
N PRO A 123 -16.88 10.91 3.44
CA PRO A 123 -17.34 12.01 2.60
C PRO A 123 -16.32 13.15 2.75
N SER A 124 -15.71 13.54 1.63
CA SER A 124 -14.75 14.64 1.44
C SER A 124 -13.26 14.36 1.77
N TRP A 125 -12.55 13.82 0.77
CA TRP A 125 -11.20 14.31 0.45
C TRP A 125 -11.34 15.71 -0.19
N LYS A 126 -11.70 16.70 0.62
CA LYS A 126 -11.41 18.09 0.28
C LYS A 126 -10.07 18.40 0.93
N LEU A 127 -9.01 18.42 0.12
CA LEU A 127 -7.79 19.15 0.48
C LEU A 127 -8.25 20.54 0.94
N PRO A 128 -7.74 21.09 2.05
CA PRO A 128 -8.04 22.47 2.40
C PRO A 128 -7.65 23.33 1.19
N ALA A 129 -8.63 24.04 0.63
CA ALA A 129 -8.37 25.04 -0.37
C ALA A 129 -7.32 25.98 0.23
N ARG A 130 -6.19 26.13 -0.45
CA ARG A 130 -5.25 27.21 -0.12
C ARG A 130 -6.03 28.50 -0.30
N GLU A 131 -6.36 29.15 0.82
CA GLU A 131 -6.82 30.53 0.80
C GLU A 131 -5.70 31.40 0.21
N GLY A 132 -6.11 32.32 -0.65
CA GLY A 132 -5.24 33.21 -1.42
C GLY A 132 -4.57 34.30 -0.60
#